data_AF-A0AAP6LND5-F1
#
_entry.id   AF-A0AAP6LND5-F1
#
_cell.length_a   1.000
_cell.length_b   1.000
_cell.length_c   1.000
_cell.angle_alpha   90.00
_cell.angle_beta   90.00
_cell.angle_gamma   90.00
#
_symmetry.space_group_name_H-M   'P 1'
#
loop_
_entity.id
_entity.type
_entity.pdbx_description
1 polymer ?
#
loop_
_entity_poly.entity_id
_entity_poly.type
_entity_poly.pdbx_seq_one_letter_code
_entity_poly.pdbx_strand_id
1 'polypeptide(L)'
;MKKQILFSLFISFSLGVFLQDLNGFSWQNLNIIAILGVISLGLIWAKADWVVRIRIWLLNIFFLCFGVFTHYLNSEKSVLPSVSKKEELVFKIEQKLNSTAKNKRYEITAFHQNQPFKAVLSVPKDLEELDYKHYYQSQLSLYPLESSKNNYQFDYAKFQARKGVHYRVYAKDLRKAPKSELTFSEKMKQWRLEFLSNIDKNEKLSQQTRAFLKGIVLADRTEVDAGTSSNFRRSGLAHILAISGTHIAIIFGVVYMLLRLVLPVRFRIGVILLSLSLIWAFAWFIGWGNSVVRSCIMLTVYFGFVLLQRKPQVLDSLALAGLGILIVDTQELFSVGFQLSFSAVLGIYWFNRPMIRLFPNPRNKIQKLLLYTFTMSTAAQLGTMPIVIYYFHQYSAWSILANLLVLPLMEIVIILSFLMTIVFGLGIYWNWLSFTYDWLIKALLRLIGFFGKIEIGSFQDIPLSIWEMGIWAVGLYFLREILIRFTWRGFMRLMFSVLLFFGIKMWLDIRAYHDKEAKWHYHYRTKVFSVLDKGKVCFWVADEDNLETLESNLIKPYVISKRAKSYKIKMMSRSK
;
A
#
# COMPACT_ATOMS: atom_id res chain seq x y z
N MET A 1 3.98 -26.06 -17.97
CA MET A 1 4.16 -24.61 -18.25
C MET A 1 3.25 -24.02 -19.34
N LYS A 2 2.61 -24.79 -20.25
CA LYS A 2 1.79 -24.23 -21.35
C LYS A 2 0.55 -23.38 -20.95
N LYS A 3 0.13 -23.34 -19.68
CA LYS A 3 -1.13 -22.69 -19.26
C LYS A 3 -1.00 -21.29 -18.66
N GLN A 4 0.21 -20.75 -18.44
CA GLN A 4 0.40 -19.51 -17.66
C GLN A 4 1.59 -18.66 -18.19
N ILE A 5 1.64 -18.43 -19.50
CA ILE A 5 2.75 -17.71 -20.15
C ILE A 5 2.84 -16.28 -19.61
N LEU A 6 1.73 -15.54 -19.57
CA LEU A 6 1.71 -14.15 -19.11
C LEU A 6 2.26 -13.99 -17.69
N PHE A 7 1.89 -14.90 -16.79
CA PHE A 7 2.39 -14.87 -15.41
C PHE A 7 3.91 -15.10 -15.34
N SER A 8 4.46 -15.99 -16.17
CA SER A 8 5.93 -16.15 -16.24
C SER A 8 6.63 -14.88 -16.73
N LEU A 9 6.06 -14.19 -17.73
CA LEU A 9 6.61 -12.94 -18.26
C LEU A 9 6.59 -11.82 -17.22
N PHE A 10 5.49 -11.72 -16.45
CA PHE A 10 5.40 -10.78 -15.33
C PHE A 10 6.46 -11.04 -14.26
N ILE A 11 6.70 -12.30 -13.90
CA ILE A 11 7.77 -12.66 -12.95
C ILE A 11 9.13 -12.26 -13.51
N SER A 12 9.43 -12.60 -14.77
CA SER A 12 10.71 -12.27 -15.41
C SER A 12 10.96 -10.77 -15.50
N PHE A 13 9.93 -9.98 -15.84
CA PHE A 13 10.00 -8.52 -15.82
C PHE A 13 10.29 -7.99 -14.41
N SER A 14 9.57 -8.49 -13.40
CA SER A 14 9.76 -8.09 -12.00
C SER A 14 11.16 -8.43 -11.49
N LEU A 15 11.71 -9.58 -11.89
CA LEU A 15 13.10 -9.96 -11.61
C LEU A 15 14.09 -9.00 -12.28
N GLY A 16 13.84 -8.58 -13.52
CA GLY A 16 14.64 -7.58 -14.20
C GLY A 16 14.68 -6.24 -13.45
N VAL A 17 13.52 -5.73 -13.03
CA VAL A 17 13.41 -4.52 -12.20
C VAL A 17 14.23 -4.67 -10.91
N PHE A 18 14.10 -5.82 -10.23
CA PHE A 18 14.81 -6.09 -8.99
C PHE A 18 16.34 -6.17 -9.18
N LEU A 19 16.81 -6.78 -10.26
CA LEU A 19 18.23 -6.86 -10.59
C LEU A 19 18.84 -5.47 -10.83
N GLN A 20 18.11 -4.57 -11.49
CA GLN A 20 18.56 -3.20 -11.69
C GLN A 20 18.58 -2.39 -10.38
N ASP A 21 17.58 -2.53 -9.50
CA ASP A 21 17.55 -1.82 -8.19
C ASP A 21 18.71 -2.25 -7.28
N LEU A 22 19.13 -3.52 -7.34
CA LEU A 22 20.23 -4.05 -6.55
C LEU A 22 21.61 -3.66 -7.09
N ASN A 23 21.83 -3.83 -8.40
CA ASN A 23 23.17 -3.69 -8.99
C ASN A 23 23.45 -2.28 -9.52
N GLY A 24 22.40 -1.51 -9.84
CA GLY A 24 22.53 -0.17 -10.42
C GLY A 24 23.36 -0.18 -11.72
N PHE A 25 23.05 -1.08 -12.66
CA PHE A 25 23.84 -1.20 -13.89
C PHE A 25 23.97 0.16 -14.60
N SER A 26 25.20 0.47 -15.01
CA SER A 26 25.52 1.68 -15.78
C SER A 26 24.95 1.62 -17.19
N TRP A 27 24.87 2.78 -17.86
CA TRP A 27 24.40 2.89 -19.25
C TRP A 27 25.11 1.92 -20.22
N GLN A 28 26.42 1.70 -20.04
CA GLN A 28 27.19 0.77 -20.88
C GLN A 28 26.73 -0.68 -20.71
N ASN A 29 26.54 -1.13 -19.47
CA ASN A 29 26.04 -2.48 -19.18
C ASN A 29 24.60 -2.66 -19.67
N LEU A 30 23.79 -1.59 -19.61
CA LEU A 30 22.42 -1.60 -20.09
C LEU A 30 22.32 -1.79 -21.60
N ASN A 31 23.24 -1.21 -22.39
CA ASN A 31 23.27 -1.44 -23.83
C ASN A 31 23.49 -2.92 -24.17
N ILE A 32 24.38 -3.60 -23.44
CA ILE A 32 24.63 -5.04 -23.63
C ILE A 32 23.35 -5.84 -23.30
N ILE A 33 22.71 -5.53 -22.16
CA ILE A 33 21.47 -6.19 -21.74
C ILE A 33 20.32 -5.92 -22.73
N ALA A 34 20.22 -4.70 -23.26
CA ALA A 34 19.23 -4.35 -24.27
C ALA A 34 19.46 -5.09 -25.58
N ILE A 35 20.72 -5.21 -26.05
CA ILE A 35 21.09 -5.99 -27.23
C ILE A 35 20.69 -7.46 -27.05
N LEU A 36 20.98 -8.06 -25.89
CA LEU A 36 20.55 -9.42 -25.56
C LEU A 36 19.02 -9.56 -25.62
N GLY A 37 18.30 -8.57 -25.10
CA GLY A 37 16.84 -8.48 -25.22
C GLY A 37 16.37 -8.49 -26.68
N VAL A 38 16.92 -7.63 -27.52
CA VAL A 38 16.57 -7.53 -28.96
C VAL A 38 16.89 -8.82 -29.71
N ILE A 39 18.06 -9.43 -29.46
CA ILE A 39 18.45 -10.72 -30.04
C ILE A 39 17.43 -11.79 -29.63
N SER A 40 17.09 -11.87 -28.35
CA SER A 40 16.11 -12.84 -27.86
C SER A 40 14.73 -12.66 -28.50
N LEU A 41 14.31 -11.42 -28.75
CA LEU A 41 13.06 -11.09 -29.44
C LEU A 41 13.10 -11.49 -30.92
N GLY A 42 14.21 -11.21 -31.61
CA GLY A 42 14.41 -11.58 -33.01
C GLY A 42 14.41 -13.09 -33.23
N LEU A 43 15.06 -13.84 -32.33
CA LEU A 43 15.12 -15.30 -32.40
C LEU A 43 13.75 -15.98 -32.30
N ILE A 44 12.73 -15.35 -31.70
CA ILE A 44 11.38 -15.94 -31.57
C ILE A 44 10.76 -16.23 -32.95
N TRP A 45 11.07 -15.40 -33.95
CA TRP A 45 10.51 -15.51 -35.31
C TRP A 45 11.19 -16.59 -36.15
N ALA A 46 12.32 -17.14 -35.70
CA ALA A 46 13.00 -18.21 -36.40
C ALA A 46 12.12 -19.48 -36.42
N LYS A 47 12.06 -20.12 -37.59
CA LYS A 47 11.26 -21.32 -37.85
C LYS A 47 11.98 -22.62 -37.49
N ALA A 48 13.22 -22.57 -37.01
CA ALA A 48 13.98 -23.76 -36.63
C ALA A 48 13.33 -24.49 -35.45
N ASP A 49 13.29 -25.83 -35.50
CA ASP A 49 12.58 -26.66 -34.51
C ASP A 49 13.09 -26.48 -33.08
N TRP A 50 14.40 -26.31 -32.91
CA TRP A 50 15.00 -26.06 -31.59
C TRP A 50 14.54 -24.72 -31.00
N VAL A 51 14.36 -23.68 -31.84
CA VAL A 51 13.86 -22.36 -31.44
C VAL A 51 12.43 -22.49 -30.92
N VAL A 52 11.56 -23.20 -31.65
CA VAL A 52 10.16 -23.40 -31.26
C VAL A 52 10.05 -23.97 -29.83
N ARG A 53 10.96 -24.89 -29.45
CA ARG A 53 11.02 -25.47 -28.11
C ARG A 53 11.43 -24.46 -27.03
N ILE A 54 12.26 -23.46 -27.37
CA ILE A 54 12.79 -22.47 -26.41
C ILE A 54 12.11 -21.10 -26.47
N ARG A 55 11.12 -20.87 -27.35
CA ARG A 55 10.44 -19.55 -27.51
C ARG A 55 9.97 -18.93 -26.21
N ILE A 56 9.44 -19.73 -25.28
CA ILE A 56 8.98 -19.23 -23.98
C ILE A 56 10.16 -18.73 -23.15
N TRP A 57 11.31 -19.42 -23.18
CA TRP A 57 12.52 -18.97 -22.49
C TRP A 57 13.08 -17.70 -23.11
N LEU A 58 13.11 -17.60 -24.44
CA LEU A 58 13.49 -16.37 -25.15
C LEU A 58 12.60 -15.19 -24.77
N LEU A 59 11.28 -15.38 -24.70
CA LEU A 59 10.35 -14.36 -24.22
C LEU A 59 10.61 -13.95 -22.77
N ASN A 60 10.92 -14.90 -21.88
CA ASN A 60 11.24 -14.57 -20.49
C ASN A 60 12.56 -13.79 -20.39
N ILE A 61 13.57 -14.13 -21.19
CA ILE A 61 14.83 -13.37 -21.27
C ILE A 61 14.55 -11.94 -21.77
N PHE A 62 13.73 -11.79 -22.82
CA PHE A 62 13.33 -10.47 -23.30
C PHE A 62 12.66 -9.64 -22.20
N PHE A 63 11.66 -10.20 -21.50
CA PHE A 63 10.95 -9.48 -20.44
C PHE A 63 11.85 -9.15 -19.24
N LEU A 64 12.83 -10.00 -18.92
CA LEU A 64 13.84 -9.70 -17.91
C LEU A 64 14.71 -8.50 -18.31
N CYS A 65 15.24 -8.51 -19.54
CA CYS A 65 16.04 -7.40 -20.07
C CYS A 65 15.20 -6.11 -20.16
N PHE A 66 13.95 -6.24 -20.58
CA PHE A 66 13.01 -5.12 -20.65
C PHE A 66 12.75 -4.53 -19.26
N GLY A 67 12.56 -5.36 -18.24
CA GLY A 67 12.41 -4.90 -16.85
C GLY A 67 13.63 -4.16 -16.29
N VAL A 68 14.84 -4.63 -16.63
CA VAL A 68 16.09 -3.92 -16.27
C VAL A 68 16.12 -2.53 -16.90
N PHE A 69 15.84 -2.45 -18.21
CA PHE A 69 15.88 -1.20 -18.96
C PHE A 69 14.79 -0.20 -18.52
N THR A 70 13.55 -0.65 -18.33
CA THR A 70 12.46 0.21 -17.85
C THR A 70 12.74 0.76 -16.45
N HIS A 71 13.33 -0.05 -15.55
CA HIS A 71 13.66 0.44 -14.21
C HIS A 71 14.77 1.49 -14.23
N TYR A 72 15.75 1.38 -15.13
CA TYR A 72 16.75 2.43 -15.32
C TYR A 72 16.09 3.76 -15.71
N LEU A 73 15.21 3.76 -16.71
CA LEU A 73 14.50 4.96 -17.15
C LEU A 73 13.63 5.57 -16.06
N ASN A 74 12.95 4.74 -15.26
CA ASN A 74 12.14 5.22 -14.14
C ASN A 74 12.95 5.65 -12.90
N SER A 75 14.22 5.27 -12.82
CA SER A 75 15.10 5.58 -11.69
C SER A 75 16.09 6.70 -12.00
N GLU A 76 16.03 7.27 -13.20
CA GLU A 76 16.88 8.39 -13.59
C GLU A 76 16.63 9.57 -12.63
N LYS A 77 17.70 10.00 -11.96
CA LYS A 77 17.59 10.99 -10.89
C LYS A 77 17.23 12.33 -11.50
N SER A 78 16.16 12.95 -11.01
CA SER A 78 15.87 14.35 -11.29
C SER A 78 17.07 15.19 -10.87
N VAL A 79 17.50 16.11 -11.75
CA VAL A 79 18.55 17.08 -11.43
C VAL A 79 18.03 17.93 -10.27
N LEU A 80 18.62 17.72 -9.08
CA LEU A 80 18.24 18.47 -7.90
C LEU A 80 18.87 19.86 -8.00
N PRO A 81 18.08 20.95 -7.91
CA PRO A 81 18.65 22.28 -7.91
C PRO A 81 19.57 22.47 -6.69
N SER A 82 20.66 23.21 -6.87
CA SER A 82 21.57 23.59 -5.79
C SER A 82 20.93 24.70 -4.95
N VAL A 83 19.92 24.33 -4.14
CA VAL A 83 19.15 25.30 -3.36
C VAL A 83 19.88 25.63 -2.05
N SER A 84 19.98 26.91 -1.72
CA SER A 84 20.47 27.35 -0.41
C SER A 84 19.47 27.01 0.71
N LYS A 85 19.92 26.98 1.99
CA LYS A 85 19.08 26.53 3.12
C LYS A 85 17.79 27.34 3.31
N LYS A 86 17.74 28.59 2.83
CA LYS A 86 16.57 29.46 2.90
C LYS A 86 16.44 30.26 1.62
N GLU A 87 15.38 30.02 0.86
CA GLU A 87 15.10 30.78 -0.36
C GLU A 87 13.63 31.16 -0.45
N GLU A 88 13.37 32.29 -1.08
CA GLU A 88 12.03 32.68 -1.45
C GLU A 88 11.65 31.97 -2.74
N LEU A 89 10.65 31.07 -2.66
CA LEU A 89 10.25 30.24 -3.78
C LEU A 89 8.74 30.34 -3.98
N VAL A 90 8.34 30.27 -5.25
CA VAL A 90 6.95 30.09 -5.65
C VAL A 90 6.67 28.60 -5.76
N PHE A 91 5.51 28.17 -5.28
CA PHE A 91 5.09 26.78 -5.34
C PHE A 91 3.59 26.63 -5.52
N LYS A 92 3.21 25.43 -5.98
CA LYS A 92 1.82 24.97 -6.04
C LYS A 92 1.68 23.64 -5.31
N ILE A 93 0.45 23.34 -4.89
CA ILE A 93 0.14 22.14 -4.14
C ILE A 93 -0.27 21.03 -5.08
N GLU A 94 0.27 19.84 -4.84
CA GLU A 94 -0.10 18.63 -5.55
C GLU A 94 -1.08 17.79 -4.74
N GLN A 95 -0.85 17.65 -3.44
CA GLN A 95 -1.66 16.78 -2.58
C GLN A 95 -1.58 17.18 -1.10
N LYS A 96 -2.69 17.07 -0.37
CA LYS A 96 -2.72 17.16 1.11
C LYS A 96 -2.26 15.84 1.73
N LEU A 97 -1.37 15.91 2.72
CA LEU A 97 -0.83 14.76 3.45
C LEU A 97 -1.37 14.74 4.90
N ASN A 98 -1.19 13.62 5.60
CA ASN A 98 -1.57 13.51 7.01
C ASN A 98 -0.88 14.59 7.86
N SER A 99 -1.68 15.43 8.51
CA SER A 99 -1.17 16.45 9.43
C SER A 99 -0.43 15.82 10.61
N THR A 100 0.49 16.58 11.19
CA THR A 100 1.13 16.26 12.47
C THR A 100 0.40 16.96 13.62
N ALA A 101 0.84 16.74 14.86
CA ALA A 101 0.31 17.47 16.01
C ALA A 101 0.36 19.00 15.80
N LYS A 102 1.49 19.51 15.28
CA LYS A 102 1.77 20.95 15.14
C LYS A 102 1.50 21.52 13.74
N ASN A 103 1.77 20.74 12.68
CA ASN A 103 1.79 21.24 11.31
C ASN A 103 0.84 20.48 10.37
N LYS A 104 0.18 21.20 9.45
CA LYS A 104 -0.42 20.65 8.24
C LYS A 104 0.69 20.30 7.23
N ARG A 105 0.53 19.22 6.47
CA ARG A 105 1.55 18.75 5.51
C ARG A 105 0.97 18.64 4.11
N TYR A 106 1.77 19.03 3.12
CA TYR A 106 1.40 19.04 1.70
C TYR A 106 2.56 18.53 0.84
N GLU A 107 2.26 17.78 -0.21
CA GLU A 107 3.18 17.59 -1.33
C GLU A 107 3.04 18.78 -2.26
N ILE A 108 4.16 19.42 -2.56
CA ILE A 108 4.20 20.63 -3.40
C ILE A 108 5.18 20.44 -4.56
N THR A 109 4.90 21.17 -5.64
CA THR A 109 5.86 21.43 -6.71
C THR A 109 6.36 22.86 -6.53
N ALA A 110 7.63 23.01 -6.15
CA ALA A 110 8.29 24.30 -6.02
C ALA A 110 9.14 24.60 -7.27
N PHE A 111 9.28 25.87 -7.60
CA PHE A 111 10.01 26.33 -8.78
C PHE A 111 11.25 27.10 -8.35
N HIS A 112 12.43 26.58 -8.68
CA HIS A 112 13.71 27.26 -8.50
C HIS A 112 14.32 27.53 -9.88
N GLN A 113 14.56 28.79 -10.24
CA GLN A 113 15.07 29.18 -11.57
C GLN A 113 14.29 28.53 -12.74
N ASN A 114 12.96 28.47 -12.61
CA ASN A 114 12.05 27.83 -13.57
C ASN A 114 12.17 26.28 -13.69
N GLN A 115 12.99 25.63 -12.85
CA GLN A 115 13.04 24.18 -12.75
C GLN A 115 12.09 23.69 -11.62
N PRO A 116 11.10 22.84 -11.95
CA PRO A 116 10.20 22.29 -10.95
C PRO A 116 10.87 21.15 -10.18
N PHE A 117 10.70 21.14 -8.86
CA PHE A 117 11.06 20.01 -8.01
C PHE A 117 9.97 19.74 -6.97
N LYS A 118 9.84 18.47 -6.57
CA LYS A 118 8.85 18.06 -5.57
C LYS A 118 9.43 18.11 -4.15
N ALA A 119 8.62 18.59 -3.21
CA ALA A 119 8.98 18.66 -1.81
C ALA A 119 7.77 18.40 -0.89
N VAL A 120 8.04 18.00 0.36
CA VAL A 120 7.02 17.94 1.41
C VAL A 120 7.06 19.23 2.22
N LEU A 121 6.01 20.04 2.08
CA LEU A 121 5.79 21.27 2.83
C LEU A 121 5.14 20.97 4.18
N SER A 122 5.65 21.60 5.23
CA SER A 122 5.02 21.67 6.54
C SER A 122 4.67 23.11 6.88
N VAL A 123 3.41 23.34 7.19
CA VAL A 123 2.85 24.66 7.53
C VAL A 123 2.21 24.60 8.92
N PRO A 124 2.36 25.62 9.77
CA PRO A 124 1.63 25.75 11.03
C PRO A 124 0.12 25.57 10.87
N LYS A 125 -0.57 25.03 11.89
CA LYS A 125 -2.01 24.69 11.82
C LYS A 125 -2.94 25.91 11.82
N ASP A 126 -2.48 27.00 12.43
CA ASP A 126 -3.10 28.32 12.53
C ASP A 126 -3.27 29.02 11.18
N LEU A 127 -2.42 28.69 10.20
CA LEU A 127 -2.57 29.15 8.83
C LEU A 127 -3.78 28.50 8.14
N GLU A 128 -4.42 29.27 7.25
CA GLU A 128 -5.56 28.83 6.44
C GLU A 128 -5.23 27.54 5.68
N GLU A 129 -6.26 26.71 5.41
CA GLU A 129 -6.06 25.58 4.50
C GLU A 129 -5.71 26.09 3.11
N LEU A 130 -4.60 25.57 2.58
CA LEU A 130 -4.20 25.90 1.23
C LEU A 130 -5.12 25.22 0.19
N ASP A 131 -5.31 25.89 -0.93
CA ASP A 131 -6.18 25.47 -2.03
C ASP A 131 -5.40 25.25 -3.33
N TYR A 132 -6.08 24.75 -4.38
CA TYR A 132 -5.47 24.51 -5.68
C TYR A 132 -5.63 25.71 -6.64
N LYS A 133 -6.36 26.76 -6.23
CA LYS A 133 -6.65 27.97 -7.02
C LYS A 133 -5.50 28.96 -7.05
N HIS A 134 -4.61 28.91 -6.06
CA HIS A 134 -3.53 29.88 -5.90
C HIS A 134 -2.13 29.29 -6.11
N TYR A 135 -1.20 30.15 -6.54
CA TYR A 135 0.22 29.98 -6.28
C TYR A 135 0.55 30.58 -4.92
N TYR A 136 1.51 29.97 -4.24
CA TYR A 136 1.98 30.43 -2.94
C TYR A 136 3.44 30.83 -3.04
N GLN A 137 3.79 31.93 -2.39
CA GLN A 137 5.15 32.42 -2.27
C GLN A 137 5.52 32.51 -0.78
N SER A 138 6.67 31.96 -0.43
CA SER A 138 7.18 31.97 0.94
C SER A 138 8.69 31.80 0.97
N GLN A 139 9.32 32.30 2.04
CA GLN A 139 10.70 31.96 2.35
C GLN A 139 10.75 30.53 2.92
N LEU A 140 11.05 29.57 2.04
CA LEU A 140 11.12 28.16 2.37
C LEU A 140 12.47 27.82 2.98
N SER A 141 12.45 27.18 4.16
CA SER A 141 13.64 26.54 4.71
C SER A 141 13.75 25.11 4.17
N LEU A 142 14.73 24.85 3.32
CA LEU A 142 14.89 23.57 2.62
C LEU A 142 15.85 22.65 3.37
N TYR A 143 15.38 21.43 3.63
CA TYR A 143 16.16 20.37 4.24
C TYR A 143 16.15 19.16 3.30
N PRO A 144 17.32 18.70 2.81
CA PRO A 144 17.37 17.44 2.08
C PRO A 144 16.86 16.31 2.98
N LEU A 145 16.14 15.36 2.39
CA LEU A 145 15.69 14.17 3.11
C LEU A 145 16.92 13.30 3.40
N GLU A 146 17.37 13.31 4.66
CA GLU A 146 18.44 12.43 5.10
C GLU A 146 17.95 10.99 5.17
N SER A 147 18.72 10.07 4.59
CA SER A 147 18.53 8.63 4.80
C SER A 147 18.63 8.30 6.29
N SER A 148 17.87 7.30 6.72
CA SER A 148 18.00 6.82 8.09
C SER A 148 19.46 6.46 8.38
N LYS A 149 20.01 7.01 9.48
CA LYS A 149 21.35 6.65 9.97
C LYS A 149 21.42 5.23 10.54
N ASN A 150 20.25 4.60 10.68
CA ASN A 150 20.08 3.29 11.27
C ASN A 150 19.47 2.32 10.25
N ASN A 151 20.19 1.23 9.98
CA ASN A 151 19.83 0.24 8.96
C ASN A 151 18.55 -0.56 9.28
N TYR A 152 18.03 -0.45 10.51
CA TYR A 152 16.83 -1.14 10.98
C TYR A 152 15.58 -0.26 10.97
N GLN A 153 15.71 1.04 10.70
CA GLN A 153 14.56 1.92 10.55
C GLN A 153 14.10 1.94 9.09
N PHE A 154 12.81 2.25 8.90
CA PHE A 154 12.28 2.51 7.57
C PHE A 154 13.01 3.69 6.91
N ASP A 155 13.62 3.46 5.75
CA ASP A 155 14.29 4.51 4.99
C ASP A 155 13.26 5.40 4.27
N TYR A 156 12.76 6.38 5.02
CA TYR A 156 11.78 7.35 4.51
C TYR A 156 12.34 8.19 3.36
N ALA A 157 13.65 8.49 3.36
CA ALA A 157 14.27 9.24 2.27
C ALA A 157 14.27 8.42 0.98
N LYS A 158 14.68 7.14 1.03
CA LYS A 158 14.58 6.25 -0.12
C LYS A 158 13.14 6.11 -0.61
N PHE A 159 12.18 5.92 0.30
CA PHE A 159 10.76 5.82 -0.05
C PHE A 159 10.23 7.08 -0.76
N GLN A 160 10.57 8.27 -0.27
CA GLN A 160 10.15 9.54 -0.88
C GLN A 160 10.90 9.83 -2.19
N ALA A 161 12.18 9.46 -2.27
CA ALA A 161 12.98 9.57 -3.49
C ALA A 161 12.39 8.72 -4.62
N ARG A 162 11.84 7.53 -4.32
CA ARG A 162 11.09 6.73 -5.30
C ARG A 162 9.84 7.45 -5.85
N LYS A 163 9.34 8.49 -5.17
CA LYS A 163 8.24 9.37 -5.63
C LYS A 163 8.74 10.69 -6.25
N GLY A 164 10.05 10.84 -6.39
CA GLY A 164 10.70 12.08 -6.85
C GLY A 164 10.73 13.20 -5.81
N VAL A 165 10.43 12.91 -4.54
CA VAL A 165 10.45 13.90 -3.45
C VAL A 165 11.76 13.80 -2.68
N HIS A 166 12.56 14.86 -2.71
CA HIS A 166 13.92 14.87 -2.13
C HIS A 166 14.10 15.88 -0.99
N TYR A 167 13.18 16.84 -0.85
CA TYR A 167 13.29 17.90 0.14
C TYR A 167 12.08 17.92 1.08
N ARG A 168 12.35 18.28 2.34
CA ARG A 168 11.35 18.74 3.30
C ARG A 168 11.49 20.25 3.44
N VAL A 169 10.39 20.96 3.32
CA VAL A 169 10.36 22.42 3.40
C VAL A 169 9.42 22.89 4.49
N TYR A 170 9.80 23.98 5.16
CA TYR A 170 8.99 24.62 6.19
C TYR A 170 8.70 26.05 5.76
N ALA A 171 7.42 26.43 5.79
CA ALA A 171 6.97 27.80 5.59
C ALA A 171 6.42 28.33 6.92
N LYS A 172 6.77 29.58 7.25
CA LYS A 172 6.20 30.30 8.41
C LYS A 172 5.03 31.17 7.99
N ASP A 173 5.21 31.90 6.90
CA ASP A 173 4.24 32.83 6.34
C ASP A 173 3.97 32.49 4.88
N LEU A 174 2.80 32.87 4.36
CA LEU A 174 2.36 32.54 3.02
C LEU A 174 1.77 33.78 2.35
N ARG A 175 2.30 34.13 1.17
CA ARG A 175 1.64 35.06 0.26
C ARG A 175 0.93 34.24 -0.82
N LYS A 176 -0.32 34.57 -1.11
CA LYS A 176 -1.13 33.88 -2.12
C LYS A 176 -1.36 34.79 -3.34
N ALA A 177 -1.21 34.22 -4.53
CA ALA A 177 -1.52 34.88 -5.80
C ALA A 177 -2.45 33.97 -6.61
N PRO A 178 -3.54 34.49 -7.22
CA PRO A 178 -4.47 33.68 -8.00
C PRO A 178 -3.79 33.15 -9.26
N LYS A 179 -4.15 31.93 -9.66
CA LYS A 179 -3.76 31.39 -10.98
C LYS A 179 -4.65 32.01 -12.06
N SER A 180 -4.06 32.41 -13.18
CA SER A 180 -4.80 32.93 -14.34
C SER A 180 -5.70 31.87 -14.96
N GLU A 181 -5.18 30.65 -15.11
CA GLU A 181 -5.94 29.49 -15.58
C GLU A 181 -5.65 28.27 -14.71
N LEU A 182 -6.70 27.52 -14.39
CA LEU A 182 -6.58 26.24 -13.71
C LEU A 182 -6.63 25.11 -14.74
N THR A 183 -5.64 24.22 -14.66
CA THR A 183 -5.69 22.97 -15.42
C THR A 183 -6.92 22.16 -14.98
N PHE A 184 -7.43 21.31 -15.88
CA PHE A 184 -8.59 20.47 -15.54
C PHE A 184 -8.30 19.58 -14.30
N SER A 185 -7.07 19.09 -14.14
CA SER A 185 -6.69 18.37 -12.93
C SER A 185 -6.75 19.22 -11.66
N GLU A 186 -6.36 20.49 -11.70
CA GLU A 186 -6.45 21.40 -10.55
C GLU A 186 -7.89 21.73 -10.22
N LYS A 187 -8.75 21.94 -11.24
CA LYS A 187 -10.20 22.11 -11.04
C LYS A 187 -10.81 20.91 -10.32
N MET A 188 -10.44 19.69 -10.73
CA MET A 188 -10.91 18.45 -10.08
C MET A 188 -10.43 18.33 -8.63
N LYS A 189 -9.14 18.61 -8.36
CA LYS A 189 -8.59 18.61 -6.99
C LYS A 189 -9.25 19.66 -6.11
N GLN A 190 -9.52 20.84 -6.66
CA GLN A 190 -10.22 21.91 -5.98
C GLN A 190 -11.67 21.55 -5.66
N TRP A 191 -12.39 20.97 -6.63
CA TRP A 191 -13.75 20.52 -6.42
C TRP A 191 -13.82 19.44 -5.33
N ARG A 192 -12.86 18.51 -5.31
CA ARG A 192 -12.72 17.56 -4.21
C ARG A 192 -12.46 18.25 -2.87
N LEU A 193 -11.62 19.27 -2.80
CA LEU A 193 -11.35 20.03 -1.57
C LEU A 193 -12.63 20.71 -1.05
N GLU A 194 -13.39 21.35 -1.94
CA GLU A 194 -14.66 21.99 -1.61
C GLU A 194 -15.69 20.95 -1.15
N PHE A 195 -15.74 19.80 -1.81
CA PHE A 195 -16.60 18.70 -1.41
C PHE A 195 -16.26 18.12 -0.03
N LEU A 196 -14.97 17.96 0.29
CA LEU A 196 -14.50 17.60 1.63
C LEU A 196 -15.00 18.61 2.67
N SER A 197 -14.87 19.90 2.39
CA SER A 197 -15.34 20.97 3.29
C SER A 197 -16.86 20.98 3.47
N ASN A 198 -17.64 20.56 2.46
CA ASN A 198 -19.09 20.47 2.55
C ASN A 198 -19.54 19.30 3.43
N ILE A 199 -18.80 18.19 3.44
CA ILE A 199 -19.04 17.10 4.42
C ILE A 199 -18.85 17.62 5.85
N ASP A 200 -17.87 18.50 6.06
CA ASP A 200 -17.58 19.05 7.39
C ASP A 200 -18.66 19.97 7.92
N LYS A 201 -19.39 20.67 7.04
CA LYS A 201 -20.52 21.52 7.43
C LYS A 201 -21.73 20.73 7.95
N ASN A 202 -21.79 19.41 7.74
CA ASN A 202 -22.91 18.61 8.20
C ASN A 202 -22.76 18.21 9.67
N GLU A 203 -23.30 19.04 10.56
CA GLU A 203 -23.27 18.82 12.01
C GLU A 203 -24.08 17.60 12.48
N LYS A 204 -24.97 17.05 11.64
CA LYS A 204 -25.76 15.85 11.97
C LYS A 204 -24.92 14.57 11.97
N LEU A 205 -23.75 14.60 11.32
CA LEU A 205 -22.79 13.51 11.37
C LEU A 205 -21.77 13.80 12.47
N SER A 206 -21.52 12.80 13.32
CA SER A 206 -20.44 12.92 14.31
C SER A 206 -19.10 13.13 13.61
N GLN A 207 -18.14 13.75 14.31
CA GLN A 207 -16.80 14.00 13.77
C GLN A 207 -16.12 12.71 13.28
N GLN A 208 -16.28 11.61 14.03
CA GLN A 208 -15.76 10.29 13.64
C GLN A 208 -16.40 9.79 12.33
N THR A 209 -17.71 9.95 12.18
CA THR A 209 -18.43 9.56 10.96
C THR A 209 -18.02 10.42 9.76
N ARG A 210 -17.85 11.73 9.94
CA ARG A 210 -17.36 12.63 8.87
C ARG A 210 -15.95 12.25 8.43
N ALA A 211 -15.02 12.06 9.37
CA ALA A 211 -13.66 11.62 9.09
C ALA A 211 -13.64 10.26 8.37
N PHE A 212 -14.52 9.33 8.76
CA PHE A 212 -14.63 8.02 8.14
C PHE A 212 -15.19 8.08 6.71
N LEU A 213 -16.25 8.86 6.48
CA LEU A 213 -16.85 9.10 5.16
C LEU A 213 -15.82 9.71 4.19
N LYS A 214 -15.07 10.74 4.65
CA LYS A 214 -13.98 11.35 3.88
C LYS A 214 -12.88 10.33 3.55
N GLY A 215 -12.55 9.45 4.49
CA GLY A 215 -11.57 8.37 4.29
C GLY A 215 -11.97 7.35 3.23
N ILE A 216 -13.21 6.87 3.28
CA ILE A 216 -13.70 5.79 2.39
C ILE A 216 -13.97 6.29 0.97
N VAL A 217 -14.64 7.43 0.82
CA VAL A 217 -15.06 7.90 -0.49
C VAL A 217 -13.95 8.69 -1.15
N LEU A 218 -13.31 9.58 -0.40
CA LEU A 218 -12.41 10.59 -0.96
C LEU A 218 -10.94 10.27 -0.68
N ALA A 219 -10.64 9.09 -0.15
CA ALA A 219 -9.30 8.66 0.23
C ALA A 219 -8.58 9.59 1.23
N ASP A 220 -9.32 10.46 1.93
CA ASP A 220 -8.75 11.44 2.86
C ASP A 220 -8.83 10.93 4.30
N ARG A 221 -7.68 10.50 4.82
CA ARG A 221 -7.55 9.97 6.19
C ARG A 221 -6.88 10.95 7.14
N THR A 222 -6.72 12.21 6.73
CA THR A 222 -5.95 13.19 7.51
C THR A 222 -6.57 13.49 8.88
N GLU A 223 -7.86 13.16 9.06
CA GLU A 223 -8.62 13.39 10.28
C GLU A 223 -9.00 12.12 11.05
N VAL A 224 -8.57 10.94 10.60
CA VAL A 224 -8.78 9.71 11.36
C VAL A 224 -7.86 9.72 12.57
N ASP A 225 -8.43 9.66 13.77
CA ASP A 225 -7.65 9.75 15.01
C ASP A 225 -6.74 8.53 15.22
N ALA A 226 -5.70 8.71 16.05
CA ALA A 226 -4.68 7.70 16.29
C ALA A 226 -5.24 6.44 16.99
N GLY A 227 -6.26 6.61 17.85
CA GLY A 227 -6.93 5.53 18.57
C GLY A 227 -7.72 4.63 17.63
N THR A 228 -8.53 5.23 16.76
CA THR A 228 -9.23 4.52 15.68
C THR A 228 -8.24 3.78 14.79
N SER A 229 -7.19 4.47 14.31
CA SER A 229 -6.13 3.84 13.52
C SER A 229 -5.46 2.65 14.22
N SER A 230 -5.26 2.74 15.54
CA SER A 230 -4.71 1.67 16.36
C SER A 230 -5.68 0.47 16.45
N ASN A 231 -6.97 0.71 16.67
CA ASN A 231 -7.99 -0.35 16.70
C ASN A 231 -8.04 -1.12 15.38
N PHE A 232 -7.95 -0.44 14.24
CA PHE A 232 -7.85 -1.08 12.92
C PHE A 232 -6.59 -1.93 12.77
N ARG A 233 -5.43 -1.47 13.27
CA ARG A 233 -4.19 -2.28 13.26
C ARG A 233 -4.31 -3.51 14.15
N ARG A 234 -4.75 -3.35 15.41
CA ARG A 234 -4.86 -4.44 16.40
C ARG A 234 -5.89 -5.50 16.01
N SER A 235 -7.00 -5.10 15.39
CA SER A 235 -8.01 -6.03 14.84
C SER A 235 -7.58 -6.71 13.53
N GLY A 236 -6.43 -6.32 12.95
CA GLY A 236 -5.97 -6.81 11.66
C GLY A 236 -6.82 -6.33 10.47
N LEU A 237 -7.52 -5.20 10.62
CA LEU A 237 -8.40 -4.61 9.64
C LEU A 237 -7.83 -3.32 9.03
N ALA A 238 -6.55 -3.01 9.24
CA ALA A 238 -5.89 -1.80 8.73
C ALA A 238 -6.03 -1.60 7.20
N HIS A 239 -6.22 -2.69 6.46
CA HIS A 239 -6.47 -2.66 5.02
C HIS A 239 -7.82 -2.00 4.66
N ILE A 240 -8.80 -1.96 5.56
CA ILE A 240 -10.13 -1.34 5.37
C ILE A 240 -10.03 0.18 5.47
N LEU A 241 -9.13 0.72 6.29
CA LEU A 241 -8.86 2.16 6.32
C LEU A 241 -8.38 2.65 4.95
N ALA A 242 -7.80 1.76 4.14
CA ALA A 242 -7.49 2.06 2.75
C ALA A 242 -8.63 1.68 1.82
N ILE A 243 -8.89 2.55 0.82
CA ILE A 243 -9.70 2.16 -0.32
C ILE A 243 -9.03 0.94 -0.95
N SER A 244 -9.63 -0.23 -0.71
CA SER A 244 -9.15 -1.51 -1.21
C SER A 244 -9.78 -1.81 -2.56
N GLY A 245 -9.29 -2.84 -3.25
CA GLY A 245 -9.88 -3.25 -4.53
C GLY A 245 -11.33 -3.72 -4.43
N THR A 246 -11.78 -4.21 -3.27
CA THR A 246 -13.18 -4.54 -3.07
C THR A 246 -14.07 -3.32 -3.10
N HIS A 247 -13.61 -2.17 -2.60
CA HIS A 247 -14.37 -0.91 -2.64
C HIS A 247 -14.63 -0.51 -4.10
N ILE A 248 -13.59 -0.51 -4.93
CA ILE A 248 -13.70 -0.15 -6.35
C ILE A 248 -14.53 -1.19 -7.12
N ALA A 249 -14.40 -2.47 -6.80
CA ALA A 249 -15.22 -3.52 -7.41
C ALA A 249 -16.71 -3.39 -7.07
N ILE A 250 -17.04 -3.01 -5.82
CA ILE A 250 -18.41 -2.74 -5.39
C ILE A 250 -18.97 -1.52 -6.10
N ILE A 251 -18.22 -0.42 -6.14
CA ILE A 251 -18.61 0.81 -6.86
C ILE A 251 -18.87 0.48 -8.34
N PHE A 252 -17.95 -0.23 -8.99
CA PHE A 252 -18.14 -0.71 -10.35
C PHE A 252 -19.42 -1.54 -10.48
N GLY A 253 -19.64 -2.51 -9.58
CA GLY A 253 -20.80 -3.41 -9.60
C GLY A 253 -22.13 -2.67 -9.47
N VAL A 254 -22.22 -1.69 -8.58
CA VAL A 254 -23.40 -0.83 -8.41
C VAL A 254 -23.65 0.00 -9.65
N VAL A 255 -22.63 0.67 -10.17
CA VAL A 255 -22.73 1.48 -11.41
C VAL A 255 -23.16 0.60 -12.58
N TYR A 256 -22.53 -0.55 -12.77
CA TYR A 256 -22.85 -1.51 -13.82
C TYR A 256 -24.29 -2.04 -13.70
N MET A 257 -24.76 -2.34 -12.49
CA MET A 257 -26.13 -2.78 -12.23
C MET A 257 -27.14 -1.70 -12.57
N LEU A 258 -26.93 -0.46 -12.11
CA LEU A 258 -27.83 0.67 -12.36
C LEU A 258 -27.92 0.99 -13.86
N LEU A 259 -26.78 1.04 -14.56
CA LEU A 259 -26.74 1.26 -16.00
C LEU A 259 -27.44 0.14 -16.77
N ARG A 260 -27.29 -1.12 -16.32
CA ARG A 260 -27.99 -2.26 -16.93
C ARG A 260 -29.51 -2.22 -16.72
N LEU A 261 -29.99 -1.61 -15.64
CA LEU A 261 -31.42 -1.46 -15.38
C LEU A 261 -32.06 -0.41 -16.30
N VAL A 262 -31.34 0.67 -16.59
CA VAL A 262 -31.83 1.80 -17.39
C VAL A 262 -31.60 1.59 -18.89
N LEU A 263 -30.50 0.95 -19.28
CA LEU A 263 -30.13 0.79 -20.69
C LEU A 263 -30.55 -0.58 -21.26
N PRO A 264 -31.07 -0.64 -22.49
CA PRO A 264 -31.42 -1.89 -23.16
C PRO A 264 -30.26 -2.89 -23.27
N VAL A 265 -30.57 -4.20 -23.22
CA VAL A 265 -29.59 -5.30 -23.25
C VAL A 265 -28.67 -5.25 -24.48
N ARG A 266 -29.13 -4.72 -25.62
CA ARG A 266 -28.32 -4.54 -26.84
C ARG A 266 -27.07 -3.66 -26.61
N PHE A 267 -27.08 -2.79 -25.60
CA PHE A 267 -25.94 -1.92 -25.27
C PHE A 267 -25.01 -2.50 -24.21
N ARG A 268 -25.00 -3.82 -23.99
CA ARG A 268 -24.18 -4.47 -22.95
C ARG A 268 -22.70 -4.07 -22.98
N ILE A 269 -22.11 -3.94 -24.18
CA ILE A 269 -20.73 -3.46 -24.35
C ILE A 269 -20.61 -2.00 -23.90
N GLY A 270 -21.52 -1.13 -24.34
CA GLY A 270 -21.57 0.27 -23.93
C GLY A 270 -21.72 0.45 -22.42
N VAL A 271 -22.52 -0.40 -21.76
CA VAL A 271 -22.66 -0.42 -20.30
C VAL A 271 -21.33 -0.73 -19.62
N ILE A 272 -20.60 -1.76 -20.07
CA ILE A 272 -19.28 -2.10 -19.52
C ILE A 272 -18.30 -0.94 -19.69
N LEU A 273 -18.22 -0.38 -20.91
CA LEU A 273 -17.30 0.72 -21.21
C LEU A 273 -17.62 1.98 -20.40
N LEU A 274 -18.90 2.31 -20.24
CA LEU A 274 -19.35 3.43 -19.44
C LEU A 274 -19.05 3.20 -17.95
N SER A 275 -19.30 2.01 -17.41
CA SER A 275 -18.92 1.64 -16.04
C SER A 275 -17.41 1.76 -15.81
N LEU A 276 -16.60 1.29 -16.76
CA LEU A 276 -15.13 1.44 -16.68
C LEU A 276 -14.72 2.91 -16.73
N SER A 277 -15.31 3.71 -17.63
CA SER A 277 -15.05 5.15 -17.72
C SER A 277 -15.38 5.86 -16.40
N LEU A 278 -16.52 5.54 -15.78
CA LEU A 278 -16.94 6.14 -14.51
C LEU A 278 -16.00 5.79 -13.34
N ILE A 279 -15.48 4.57 -13.25
CA ILE A 279 -14.51 4.23 -12.20
C ILE A 279 -13.15 4.93 -12.40
N TRP A 280 -12.74 5.16 -13.65
CA TRP A 280 -11.53 5.94 -13.95
C TRP A 280 -11.73 7.43 -13.65
N ALA A 281 -12.92 7.97 -13.97
CA ALA A 281 -13.30 9.32 -13.58
C ALA A 281 -13.32 9.46 -12.04
N PHE A 282 -13.83 8.46 -11.33
CA PHE A 282 -13.78 8.41 -9.87
C PHE A 282 -12.33 8.36 -9.35
N ALA A 283 -11.47 7.50 -9.91
CA ALA A 283 -10.05 7.42 -9.56
C ALA A 283 -9.33 8.76 -9.74
N TRP A 284 -9.66 9.50 -10.79
CA TRP A 284 -9.15 10.84 -11.01
C TRP A 284 -9.67 11.82 -9.95
N PHE A 285 -10.98 11.84 -9.68
CA PHE A 285 -11.58 12.73 -8.69
C PHE A 285 -10.93 12.57 -7.30
N ILE A 286 -10.67 11.34 -6.87
CA ILE A 286 -10.01 11.05 -5.57
C ILE A 286 -8.48 11.16 -5.62
N GLY A 287 -7.90 11.64 -6.72
CA GLY A 287 -6.48 11.97 -6.84
C GLY A 287 -5.54 10.78 -7.05
N TRP A 288 -5.94 9.79 -7.85
CA TRP A 288 -5.06 8.71 -8.33
C TRP A 288 -4.39 7.86 -7.24
N GLY A 289 -5.07 7.63 -6.11
CA GLY A 289 -4.51 6.81 -5.03
C GLY A 289 -4.05 5.43 -5.54
N ASN A 290 -2.80 5.02 -5.25
CA ASN A 290 -2.17 3.85 -5.88
C ASN A 290 -3.02 2.58 -5.77
N SER A 291 -3.63 2.32 -4.61
CA SER A 291 -4.55 1.18 -4.42
C SER A 291 -5.74 1.20 -5.37
N VAL A 292 -6.31 2.39 -5.63
CA VAL A 292 -7.45 2.57 -6.52
C VAL A 292 -7.05 2.39 -7.97
N VAL A 293 -5.94 3.00 -8.39
CA VAL A 293 -5.41 2.83 -9.76
C VAL A 293 -5.17 1.35 -10.07
N ARG A 294 -4.52 0.60 -9.17
CA ARG A 294 -4.33 -0.84 -9.34
C ARG A 294 -5.65 -1.60 -9.50
N SER A 295 -6.66 -1.22 -8.72
CA SER A 295 -7.99 -1.85 -8.77
C SER A 295 -8.73 -1.53 -10.07
N CYS A 296 -8.66 -0.28 -10.56
CA CYS A 296 -9.20 0.13 -11.85
C CYS A 296 -8.52 -0.62 -13.01
N ILE A 297 -7.19 -0.79 -12.96
CA ILE A 297 -6.44 -1.57 -13.95
C ILE A 297 -6.88 -3.05 -13.91
N MET A 298 -6.96 -3.67 -12.73
CA MET A 298 -7.40 -5.07 -12.59
C MET A 298 -8.83 -5.29 -13.14
N LEU A 299 -9.76 -4.38 -12.87
CA LEU A 299 -11.11 -4.42 -13.42
C LEU A 299 -11.10 -4.21 -14.95
N THR A 300 -10.33 -3.25 -15.44
CA THR A 300 -10.20 -2.98 -16.88
C THR A 300 -9.65 -4.20 -17.61
N VAL A 301 -8.64 -4.88 -17.07
CA VAL A 301 -8.08 -6.11 -17.65
C VAL A 301 -9.11 -7.25 -17.60
N TYR A 302 -9.80 -7.43 -16.47
CA TYR A 302 -10.83 -8.46 -16.32
C TYR A 302 -11.96 -8.28 -17.36
N PHE A 303 -12.53 -7.08 -17.45
CA PHE A 303 -13.58 -6.78 -18.42
C PHE A 303 -13.05 -6.71 -19.85
N GLY A 304 -11.77 -6.40 -20.06
CA GLY A 304 -11.10 -6.53 -21.36
C GLY A 304 -11.17 -7.95 -21.90
N PHE A 305 -10.91 -8.97 -21.07
CA PHE A 305 -11.12 -10.37 -21.47
C PHE A 305 -12.58 -10.66 -21.81
N VAL A 306 -13.52 -10.15 -21.01
CA VAL A 306 -14.97 -10.32 -21.25
C VAL A 306 -15.38 -9.71 -22.60
N LEU A 307 -14.90 -8.51 -22.92
CA LEU A 307 -15.15 -7.82 -24.19
C LEU A 307 -14.55 -8.57 -25.39
N LEU A 308 -13.37 -9.17 -25.19
CA LEU A 308 -12.73 -10.06 -26.17
C LEU A 308 -13.36 -11.46 -26.24
N GLN A 309 -14.46 -11.70 -25.51
CA GLN A 309 -15.14 -13.00 -25.41
C GLN A 309 -14.23 -14.14 -24.95
N ARG A 310 -13.18 -13.81 -24.18
CA ARG A 310 -12.25 -14.77 -23.59
C ARG A 310 -12.59 -14.94 -22.11
N LYS A 311 -12.47 -16.17 -21.61
CA LYS A 311 -12.65 -16.44 -20.19
C LYS A 311 -11.50 -15.80 -19.39
N PRO A 312 -11.77 -14.82 -18.49
CA PRO A 312 -10.72 -14.21 -17.68
C PRO A 312 -10.13 -15.26 -16.74
N GLN A 313 -8.81 -15.45 -16.82
CA GLN A 313 -8.06 -16.26 -15.86
C GLN A 313 -7.39 -15.34 -14.85
N VAL A 314 -7.53 -15.65 -13.55
CA VAL A 314 -7.04 -14.77 -12.47
C VAL A 314 -5.55 -14.43 -12.62
N LEU A 315 -4.71 -15.42 -12.94
CA LEU A 315 -3.27 -15.20 -13.10
C LEU A 315 -2.91 -14.39 -14.34
N ASP A 316 -3.63 -14.58 -15.45
CA ASP A 316 -3.39 -13.80 -16.68
C ASP A 316 -3.84 -12.35 -16.46
N SER A 317 -4.99 -12.14 -15.81
CA SER A 317 -5.46 -10.81 -15.42
C SER A 317 -4.48 -10.11 -14.47
N LEU A 318 -3.97 -10.84 -13.46
CA LEU A 318 -2.99 -10.33 -12.52
C LEU A 318 -1.67 -9.97 -13.21
N ALA A 319 -1.19 -10.83 -14.10
CA ALA A 319 0.06 -10.61 -14.83
C ALA A 319 -0.02 -9.39 -15.75
N LEU A 320 -1.11 -9.26 -16.52
CA LEU A 320 -1.33 -8.09 -17.40
C LEU A 320 -1.49 -6.80 -16.60
N ALA A 321 -2.22 -6.83 -15.49
CA ALA A 321 -2.35 -5.67 -14.61
C ALA A 321 -0.98 -5.28 -14.02
N GLY A 322 -0.21 -6.26 -13.53
CA GLY A 322 1.13 -6.05 -12.99
C GLY A 322 2.11 -5.49 -14.00
N LEU A 323 2.16 -6.06 -15.21
CA LEU A 323 2.97 -5.54 -16.30
C LEU A 323 2.57 -4.10 -16.67
N GLY A 324 1.27 -3.82 -16.81
CA GLY A 324 0.79 -2.47 -17.12
C GLY A 324 1.18 -1.43 -16.06
N ILE A 325 1.08 -1.79 -14.77
CA ILE A 325 1.52 -0.93 -13.67
C ILE A 325 3.03 -0.70 -13.72
N LEU A 326 3.82 -1.78 -13.81
CA LEU A 326 5.28 -1.69 -13.69
C LEU A 326 5.96 -1.13 -14.95
N ILE A 327 5.33 -1.18 -16.13
CA ILE A 327 5.83 -0.49 -17.32
C ILE A 327 5.74 1.03 -17.16
N VAL A 328 4.69 1.53 -16.50
CA VAL A 328 4.51 2.96 -16.23
C VAL A 328 5.40 3.42 -15.08
N ASP A 329 5.40 2.68 -13.98
CA ASP A 329 6.21 2.98 -12.80
C ASP A 329 6.71 1.69 -12.13
N THR A 330 7.97 1.36 -12.40
CA THR A 330 8.67 0.22 -11.79
C THR A 330 8.87 0.37 -10.28
N GLN A 331 8.79 1.58 -9.72
CA GLN A 331 8.95 1.81 -8.28
C GLN A 331 7.80 1.19 -7.48
N GLU A 332 6.64 0.97 -8.09
CA GLU A 332 5.49 0.31 -7.46
C GLU A 332 5.83 -1.12 -7.00
N LEU A 333 6.76 -1.84 -7.63
CA LEU A 333 7.19 -3.18 -7.21
C LEU A 333 7.72 -3.20 -5.76
N PHE A 334 8.37 -2.11 -5.35
CA PHE A 334 8.94 -1.93 -4.02
C PHE A 334 7.94 -1.33 -3.02
N SER A 335 6.75 -0.95 -3.50
CA SER A 335 5.70 -0.44 -2.63
C SER A 335 5.05 -1.61 -1.87
N VAL A 336 4.95 -1.48 -0.54
CA VAL A 336 4.29 -2.48 0.31
C VAL A 336 2.83 -2.69 -0.11
N GLY A 337 2.15 -1.63 -0.57
CA GLY A 337 0.78 -1.72 -1.04
C GLY A 337 0.61 -2.61 -2.28
N PHE A 338 1.53 -2.52 -3.26
CA PHE A 338 1.51 -3.37 -4.45
C PHE A 338 1.73 -4.83 -4.06
N GLN A 339 2.75 -5.09 -3.25
CA GLN A 339 3.11 -6.43 -2.79
C GLN A 339 1.95 -7.09 -2.04
N LEU A 340 1.32 -6.38 -1.10
CA LEU A 340 0.16 -6.89 -0.37
C LEU A 340 -1.05 -7.14 -1.29
N SER A 341 -1.33 -6.22 -2.21
CA SER A 341 -2.47 -6.36 -3.15
C SER A 341 -2.30 -7.59 -4.04
N PHE A 342 -1.12 -7.76 -4.64
CA PHE A 342 -0.84 -8.87 -5.54
C PHE A 342 -0.74 -10.19 -4.76
N SER A 343 -0.11 -10.20 -3.58
CA SER A 343 -0.02 -11.40 -2.74
C SER A 343 -1.38 -11.84 -2.19
N ALA A 344 -2.29 -10.91 -1.89
CA ALA A 344 -3.66 -11.25 -1.51
C ALA A 344 -4.40 -11.97 -2.65
N VAL A 345 -4.35 -11.44 -3.87
CA VAL A 345 -4.99 -12.07 -5.04
C VAL A 345 -4.36 -13.42 -5.38
N LEU A 346 -3.03 -13.53 -5.29
CA LEU A 346 -2.32 -14.80 -5.45
C LEU A 346 -2.71 -15.81 -4.38
N GLY A 347 -2.74 -15.41 -3.10
CA GLY A 347 -3.16 -16.26 -1.99
C GLY A 347 -4.59 -16.76 -2.14
N ILE A 348 -5.51 -15.88 -2.52
CA ILE A 348 -6.90 -16.23 -2.87
C ILE A 348 -6.92 -17.27 -4.00
N TYR A 349 -6.21 -17.03 -5.09
CA TYR A 349 -6.13 -17.98 -6.20
C TYR A 349 -5.55 -19.34 -5.78
N TRP A 350 -4.53 -19.32 -4.93
CA TRP A 350 -3.77 -20.50 -4.52
C TRP A 350 -4.54 -21.38 -3.54
N PHE A 351 -5.19 -20.77 -2.53
CA PHE A 351 -5.75 -21.47 -1.37
C PHE A 351 -7.29 -21.55 -1.35
N ASN A 352 -8.01 -20.57 -1.89
CA ASN A 352 -9.45 -20.46 -1.65
C ASN A 352 -10.24 -21.71 -2.14
N ARG A 353 -9.99 -22.17 -3.37
CA ARG A 353 -10.70 -23.33 -3.93
C ARG A 353 -10.38 -24.64 -3.18
N PRO A 354 -9.11 -24.98 -2.88
CA PRO A 354 -8.79 -26.09 -1.99
C PRO A 354 -9.51 -26.00 -0.64
N MET A 355 -9.50 -24.82 0.00
CA MET A 355 -10.12 -24.63 1.32
C MET A 355 -11.64 -24.82 1.30
N ILE A 356 -12.35 -24.33 0.28
CA ILE A 356 -13.80 -24.53 0.14
C ILE A 356 -14.16 -26.03 0.13
N ARG A 357 -13.31 -26.87 -0.47
CA ARG A 357 -13.55 -28.33 -0.56
C ARG A 357 -13.35 -29.08 0.75
N LEU A 358 -12.75 -28.44 1.76
CA LEU A 358 -12.59 -29.02 3.10
C LEU A 358 -13.89 -28.96 3.91
N PHE A 359 -14.86 -28.15 3.48
CA PHE A 359 -16.12 -27.96 4.15
C PHE A 359 -17.27 -28.64 3.38
N PRO A 360 -18.34 -29.07 4.07
CA PRO A 360 -19.53 -29.56 3.40
C PRO A 360 -20.18 -28.47 2.53
N ASN A 361 -20.89 -28.88 1.49
CA ASN A 361 -21.60 -27.95 0.62
C ASN A 361 -22.62 -27.14 1.43
N PRO A 362 -22.64 -25.80 1.28
CA PRO A 362 -23.57 -24.96 2.02
C PRO A 362 -25.01 -25.23 1.57
N ARG A 363 -25.92 -25.39 2.54
CA ARG A 363 -27.35 -25.67 2.28
C ARG A 363 -28.11 -24.39 1.89
N ASN A 364 -27.78 -23.26 2.51
CA ASN A 364 -28.51 -22.00 2.36
C ASN A 364 -27.57 -20.83 1.97
N LYS A 365 -28.15 -19.71 1.51
CA LYS A 365 -27.39 -18.50 1.10
C LYS A 365 -26.50 -17.95 2.21
N ILE A 366 -26.96 -17.98 3.47
CA ILE A 366 -26.18 -17.50 4.63
C ILE A 366 -24.95 -18.37 4.86
N GLN A 367 -25.10 -19.70 4.85
CA GLN A 367 -23.96 -20.62 4.97
C GLN A 367 -22.96 -20.43 3.84
N LYS A 368 -23.45 -20.19 2.61
CA LYS A 368 -22.60 -19.91 1.44
C LYS A 368 -21.82 -18.60 1.62
N LEU A 369 -22.48 -17.54 2.10
CA LEU A 369 -21.84 -16.26 2.40
C LEU A 369 -20.75 -16.44 3.47
N LEU A 370 -21.07 -17.05 4.61
CA LEU A 370 -20.13 -17.26 5.70
C LEU A 370 -18.93 -18.10 5.27
N LEU A 371 -19.16 -19.21 4.57
CA LEU A 371 -18.09 -20.09 4.09
C LEU A 371 -17.17 -19.36 3.10
N TYR A 372 -17.72 -18.63 2.13
CA TYR A 372 -16.92 -17.92 1.14
C TYR A 372 -16.17 -16.74 1.74
N THR A 373 -16.79 -15.95 2.62
CA THR A 373 -16.11 -14.87 3.33
C THR A 373 -14.97 -15.42 4.20
N PHE A 374 -15.21 -16.51 4.92
CA PHE A 374 -14.19 -17.16 5.74
C PHE A 374 -13.01 -17.70 4.91
N THR A 375 -13.29 -18.48 3.88
CA THR A 375 -12.25 -19.10 3.04
C THR A 375 -11.48 -18.06 2.23
N MET A 376 -12.15 -17.04 1.67
CA MET A 376 -11.49 -15.93 0.98
C MET A 376 -10.60 -15.11 1.91
N SER A 377 -11.10 -14.75 3.10
CA SER A 377 -10.34 -13.98 4.09
C SER A 377 -9.11 -14.76 4.55
N THR A 378 -9.27 -16.06 4.84
CA THR A 378 -8.15 -16.91 5.26
C THR A 378 -7.13 -17.08 4.14
N ALA A 379 -7.57 -17.29 2.89
CA ALA A 379 -6.68 -17.43 1.74
C ALA A 379 -5.88 -16.14 1.46
N ALA A 380 -6.52 -14.97 1.55
CA ALA A 380 -5.87 -13.68 1.42
C ALA A 380 -4.86 -13.44 2.56
N GLN A 381 -5.22 -13.78 3.79
CA GLN A 381 -4.34 -13.67 4.95
C GLN A 381 -3.12 -14.59 4.83
N LEU A 382 -3.30 -15.86 4.47
CA LEU A 382 -2.18 -16.77 4.22
C LEU A 382 -1.22 -16.22 3.17
N GLY A 383 -1.73 -15.66 2.07
CA GLY A 383 -0.89 -15.04 1.04
C GLY A 383 -0.15 -13.77 1.51
N THR A 384 -0.77 -12.96 2.37
CA THR A 384 -0.19 -11.67 2.80
C THR A 384 0.63 -11.74 4.08
N MET A 385 0.41 -12.76 4.91
CA MET A 385 0.97 -12.87 6.25
C MET A 385 2.50 -12.73 6.32
N PRO A 386 3.31 -13.38 5.45
CA PRO A 386 4.77 -13.21 5.50
C PRO A 386 5.20 -11.75 5.29
N ILE A 387 4.55 -11.06 4.35
CA ILE A 387 4.85 -9.66 4.00
C ILE A 387 4.39 -8.73 5.13
N VAL A 388 3.20 -8.97 5.70
CA VAL A 388 2.67 -8.17 6.81
C VAL A 388 3.58 -8.27 8.04
N ILE A 389 4.01 -9.48 8.39
CA ILE A 389 4.91 -9.69 9.54
C ILE A 389 6.29 -9.10 9.27
N TYR A 390 6.81 -9.21 8.05
CA TYR A 390 8.10 -8.64 7.68
C TYR A 390 8.14 -7.10 7.79
N TYR A 391 7.11 -6.40 7.27
CA TYR A 391 7.10 -4.93 7.26
C TYR A 391 6.51 -4.29 8.52
N PHE A 392 5.52 -4.93 9.15
CA PHE A 392 4.78 -4.33 10.26
C PHE A 392 5.02 -5.02 11.60
N HIS A 393 5.74 -6.15 11.62
CA HIS A 393 6.08 -6.89 12.84
C HIS A 393 4.88 -7.25 13.72
N GLN A 394 3.69 -7.34 13.12
CA GLN A 394 2.43 -7.57 13.84
C GLN A 394 1.53 -8.52 13.06
N TYR A 395 0.74 -9.30 13.79
CA TYR A 395 -0.28 -10.17 13.24
C TYR A 395 -1.45 -10.31 14.21
N SER A 396 -2.67 -10.29 13.69
CA SER A 396 -3.88 -10.48 14.49
C SER A 396 -4.62 -11.72 14.02
N ALA A 397 -4.63 -12.77 14.83
CA ALA A 397 -5.35 -14.01 14.53
C ALA A 397 -6.87 -13.79 14.44
N TRP A 398 -7.38 -12.81 15.19
CA TRP A 398 -8.79 -12.41 15.16
C TRP A 398 -9.20 -11.73 13.84
N SER A 399 -8.26 -11.36 12.98
CA SER A 399 -8.57 -10.73 11.70
C SER A 399 -9.54 -11.56 10.86
N ILE A 400 -9.47 -12.91 10.89
CA ILE A 400 -10.40 -13.76 10.13
C ILE A 400 -11.84 -13.59 10.64
N LEU A 401 -12.04 -13.68 11.95
CA LEU A 401 -13.35 -13.53 12.58
C LEU A 401 -13.87 -12.09 12.49
N ALA A 402 -12.98 -11.12 12.65
CA ALA A 402 -13.28 -9.71 12.46
C ALA A 402 -13.74 -9.44 11.03
N ASN A 403 -13.04 -9.95 10.01
CA ASN A 403 -13.44 -9.84 8.60
C ASN A 403 -14.79 -10.49 8.32
N LEU A 404 -15.10 -11.63 8.94
CA LEU A 404 -16.37 -12.33 8.75
C LEU A 404 -17.58 -11.46 9.12
N LEU A 405 -17.45 -10.64 10.17
CA LEU A 405 -18.52 -9.76 10.65
C LEU A 405 -18.44 -8.35 10.06
N VAL A 406 -17.23 -7.82 9.93
CA VAL A 406 -16.98 -6.44 9.50
C VAL A 406 -17.15 -6.30 8.00
N LEU A 407 -16.67 -7.23 7.17
CA LEU A 407 -16.73 -7.06 5.70
C LEU A 407 -18.15 -6.90 5.17
N PRO A 408 -19.15 -7.73 5.54
CA PRO A 408 -20.53 -7.53 5.06
C PRO A 408 -21.10 -6.16 5.43
N LEU A 409 -20.81 -5.68 6.64
CA LEU A 409 -21.23 -4.34 7.08
C LEU A 409 -20.50 -3.25 6.29
N MET A 410 -19.21 -3.44 6.01
CA MET A 410 -18.41 -2.52 5.21
C MET A 410 -18.95 -2.37 3.79
N GLU A 411 -19.41 -3.46 3.15
CA GLU A 411 -19.99 -3.38 1.81
C GLU A 411 -21.23 -2.49 1.78
N ILE A 412 -22.12 -2.64 2.77
CA ILE A 412 -23.29 -1.77 2.95
C ILE A 412 -22.85 -0.32 3.17
N VAL A 413 -21.86 -0.11 4.05
CA VAL A 413 -21.32 1.22 4.36
C VAL A 413 -20.74 1.89 3.11
N ILE A 414 -20.00 1.18 2.26
CA ILE A 414 -19.43 1.75 1.02
C ILE A 414 -20.53 2.21 0.08
N ILE A 415 -21.58 1.40 -0.12
CA ILE A 415 -22.73 1.75 -0.96
C ILE A 415 -23.43 2.99 -0.41
N LEU A 416 -23.72 3.01 0.90
CA LEU A 416 -24.33 4.17 1.55
C LEU A 416 -23.43 5.41 1.51
N SER A 417 -22.11 5.24 1.63
CA SER A 417 -21.15 6.34 1.56
C SER A 417 -21.15 6.98 0.16
N PHE A 418 -21.23 6.16 -0.89
CA PHE A 418 -21.36 6.64 -2.26
C PHE A 418 -22.70 7.36 -2.48
N LEU A 419 -23.80 6.82 -1.95
CA LEU A 419 -25.11 7.49 -1.97
C LEU A 419 -25.07 8.84 -1.25
N MET A 420 -24.51 8.89 -0.04
CA MET A 420 -24.34 10.13 0.74
C MET A 420 -23.51 11.16 -0.03
N THR A 421 -22.49 10.70 -0.76
CA THR A 421 -21.65 11.56 -1.57
C THR A 421 -22.45 12.25 -2.68
N ILE A 422 -23.30 11.50 -3.38
CA ILE A 422 -24.17 12.05 -4.43
C ILE A 422 -25.19 13.02 -3.83
N VAL A 423 -25.87 12.61 -2.75
CA VAL A 423 -26.91 13.39 -2.08
C VAL A 423 -26.35 14.73 -1.57
N PHE A 424 -25.18 14.72 -0.94
CA PHE A 424 -24.49 15.93 -0.51
C PHE A 424 -23.96 16.77 -1.67
N GLY A 425 -23.52 16.13 -2.76
CA GLY A 425 -23.12 16.82 -3.99
C GLY A 425 -24.26 17.61 -4.62
N LEU A 426 -25.50 17.14 -4.45
CA LEU A 426 -26.73 17.83 -4.88
C LEU A 426 -27.25 18.85 -3.86
N GLY A 427 -26.57 19.05 -2.72
CA GLY A 427 -27.01 19.95 -1.66
C GLY A 427 -28.22 19.46 -0.87
N ILE A 428 -28.55 18.17 -0.95
CA ILE A 428 -29.70 17.56 -0.27
C ILE A 428 -29.23 17.01 1.08
N TYR A 429 -29.95 17.32 2.16
CA TYR A 429 -29.60 16.88 3.53
C TYR A 429 -30.76 16.15 4.21
N TRP A 430 -30.89 14.84 3.99
CA TRP A 430 -31.92 14.02 4.62
C TRP A 430 -31.50 13.59 6.03
N ASN A 431 -32.30 13.98 7.04
CA ASN A 431 -32.01 13.72 8.46
C ASN A 431 -31.98 12.22 8.77
N TRP A 432 -33.00 11.49 8.34
CA TRP A 432 -33.11 10.05 8.56
C TRP A 432 -31.95 9.27 7.95
N LEU A 433 -31.55 9.62 6.73
CA LEU A 433 -30.41 9.02 6.07
C LEU A 433 -29.10 9.30 6.82
N SER A 434 -28.89 10.57 7.24
CA SER A 434 -27.69 10.98 7.98
C SER A 434 -27.59 10.30 9.35
N PHE A 435 -28.71 10.22 10.08
CA PHE A 435 -28.78 9.53 11.38
C PHE A 435 -28.51 8.02 11.24
N THR A 436 -29.14 7.38 10.26
CA THR A 436 -28.97 5.94 10.00
C THR A 436 -27.52 5.63 9.62
N TYR A 437 -26.91 6.47 8.78
CA TYR A 437 -25.51 6.34 8.40
C TYR A 437 -24.57 6.53 9.61
N ASP A 438 -24.77 7.57 10.42
CA ASP A 438 -23.98 7.81 11.63
C ASP A 438 -24.08 6.66 12.64
N TRP A 439 -25.28 6.12 12.86
CA TRP A 439 -25.48 4.95 13.71
C TRP A 439 -24.72 3.74 13.18
N LEU A 440 -24.79 3.47 11.86
CA LEU A 440 -24.11 2.35 11.24
C LEU A 440 -22.59 2.46 11.34
N ILE A 441 -22.02 3.65 11.09
CA ILE A 441 -20.58 3.90 11.25
C ILE A 441 -20.15 3.73 12.71
N LYS A 442 -20.91 4.26 13.67
CA LYS A 442 -20.61 4.06 15.09
C LYS A 442 -20.66 2.58 15.50
N ALA A 443 -21.66 1.84 15.03
CA ALA A 443 -21.76 0.39 15.28
C ALA A 443 -20.55 -0.36 14.72
N LEU A 444 -20.17 -0.05 13.48
CA LEU A 444 -18.98 -0.59 12.83
C LEU A 444 -17.70 -0.27 13.62
N LEU A 445 -17.47 0.99 13.99
CA LEU A 445 -16.28 1.41 14.74
C LEU A 445 -16.22 0.76 16.13
N ARG A 446 -17.37 0.59 16.81
CA ARG A 446 -17.44 -0.15 18.08
C ARG A 446 -17.07 -1.62 17.90
N LEU A 447 -17.54 -2.27 16.84
CA LEU A 447 -17.20 -3.66 16.54
C LEU A 447 -15.70 -3.82 16.27
N ILE A 448 -15.10 -2.90 15.51
CA ILE A 448 -13.65 -2.88 15.25
C ILE A 448 -12.88 -2.60 16.55
N GLY A 449 -13.37 -1.68 17.38
CA GLY A 449 -12.81 -1.40 18.70
C GLY A 449 -12.87 -2.61 19.64
N PHE A 450 -13.95 -3.39 19.59
CA PHE A 450 -14.07 -4.65 20.34
C PHE A 450 -12.95 -5.62 19.97
N PHE A 451 -12.78 -5.94 18.69
CA PHE A 451 -11.68 -6.79 18.24
C PHE A 451 -10.30 -6.19 18.50
N GLY A 452 -10.17 -4.86 18.46
CA GLY A 452 -8.93 -4.15 18.77
C GLY A 452 -8.50 -4.30 20.23
N LYS A 453 -9.45 -4.44 21.17
CA LYS A 453 -9.16 -4.60 22.60
C LYS A 453 -8.73 -6.02 22.98
N ILE A 454 -8.97 -7.02 22.14
CA ILE A 454 -8.59 -8.40 22.44
C ILE A 454 -7.07 -8.54 22.31
N GLU A 455 -6.40 -8.80 23.43
CA GLU A 455 -4.94 -8.97 23.48
C GLU A 455 -4.51 -10.40 23.11
N ILE A 456 -5.29 -11.39 23.53
CA ILE A 456 -5.07 -12.79 23.15
C ILE A 456 -5.06 -12.89 21.63
N GLY A 457 -4.08 -13.55 21.01
CA GLY A 457 -4.01 -13.70 19.55
C GLY A 457 -3.63 -12.42 18.78
N SER A 458 -3.33 -11.31 19.47
CA SER A 458 -2.63 -10.15 18.91
C SER A 458 -1.13 -10.31 19.16
N PHE A 459 -0.39 -10.63 18.10
CA PHE A 459 1.05 -10.81 18.17
C PHE A 459 1.72 -9.52 17.68
N GLN A 460 2.62 -8.96 18.48
CA GLN A 460 3.37 -7.74 18.19
C GLN A 460 4.86 -8.00 18.30
N ASP A 461 5.64 -7.08 17.73
CA ASP A 461 7.10 -7.07 17.77
C ASP A 461 7.74 -8.39 17.29
N ILE A 462 7.14 -9.03 16.28
CA ILE A 462 7.63 -10.29 15.71
C ILE A 462 8.83 -10.01 14.79
N PRO A 463 10.06 -10.46 15.14
CA PRO A 463 11.18 -10.36 14.23
C PRO A 463 11.03 -11.37 13.09
N LEU A 464 11.19 -10.87 11.86
CA LEU A 464 11.21 -11.69 10.66
C LEU A 464 12.20 -11.08 9.66
N SER A 465 13.21 -11.86 9.28
CA SER A 465 14.17 -11.54 8.24
C SER A 465 13.62 -11.87 6.84
N ILE A 466 14.26 -11.32 5.81
CA ILE A 466 13.89 -11.60 4.42
C ILE A 466 14.02 -13.09 4.07
N TRP A 467 14.99 -13.79 4.66
CA TRP A 467 15.21 -15.22 4.44
C TRP A 467 14.12 -16.08 5.08
N GLU A 468 13.75 -15.80 6.33
CA GLU A 468 12.63 -16.46 6.99
C GLU A 468 11.32 -16.20 6.23
N MET A 469 11.09 -14.98 5.75
CA MET A 469 9.94 -14.65 4.91
C MET A 469 9.92 -15.49 3.63
N GLY A 470 11.07 -15.63 2.94
CA GLY A 470 11.19 -16.43 1.73
C GLY A 470 10.90 -17.92 1.96
N ILE A 471 11.47 -18.50 3.02
CA ILE A 471 11.24 -19.91 3.37
C ILE A 471 9.78 -20.15 3.75
N TRP A 472 9.18 -19.21 4.48
CA TRP A 472 7.76 -19.27 4.80
C TRP A 472 6.91 -19.25 3.52
N ALA A 473 7.19 -18.35 2.57
CA ALA A 473 6.50 -18.33 1.28
C ALA A 473 6.62 -19.66 0.51
N VAL A 474 7.78 -20.32 0.56
CA VAL A 474 7.98 -21.68 0.00
C VAL A 474 7.16 -22.74 0.75
N GLY A 475 7.08 -22.66 2.08
CA GLY A 475 6.20 -23.51 2.89
C GLY A 475 4.73 -23.36 2.50
N LEU A 476 4.27 -22.12 2.31
CA LEU A 476 2.91 -21.82 1.83
C LEU A 476 2.65 -22.38 0.42
N TYR A 477 3.66 -22.36 -0.46
CA TYR A 477 3.56 -23.00 -1.77
C TYR A 477 3.28 -24.51 -1.64
N PHE A 478 4.01 -25.22 -0.79
CA PHE A 478 3.82 -26.66 -0.56
C PHE A 478 2.53 -26.99 0.20
N LEU A 479 2.05 -26.10 1.08
CA LEU A 479 0.80 -26.27 1.81
C LEU A 479 -0.38 -26.53 0.85
N ARG A 480 -0.41 -25.86 -0.31
CA ARG A 480 -1.47 -26.07 -1.31
C ARG A 480 -1.56 -27.51 -1.80
N GLU A 481 -0.44 -28.19 -1.99
CA GLU A 481 -0.46 -29.58 -2.48
C GLU A 481 -1.22 -30.46 -1.49
N ILE A 482 -0.96 -30.28 -0.20
CA ILE A 482 -1.63 -31.00 0.89
C ILE A 482 -3.12 -30.68 0.93
N LEU A 483 -3.49 -29.40 0.80
CA LEU A 483 -4.90 -28.99 0.78
C LEU A 483 -5.67 -29.55 -0.42
N ILE A 484 -5.01 -29.78 -1.56
CA ILE A 484 -5.64 -30.38 -2.74
C ILE A 484 -5.76 -31.90 -2.57
N ARG A 485 -4.67 -32.55 -2.18
CA ARG A 485 -4.60 -33.99 -1.95
C ARG A 485 -3.45 -34.29 -1.01
N PHE A 486 -3.76 -34.93 0.11
CA PHE A 486 -2.71 -35.40 1.02
C PHE A 486 -1.79 -36.40 0.28
N THR A 487 -0.50 -36.09 0.22
CA THR A 487 0.53 -36.98 -0.29
C THR A 487 1.73 -36.93 0.65
N TRP A 488 2.35 -38.08 0.91
CA TRP A 488 3.50 -38.14 1.82
C TRP A 488 4.66 -37.27 1.32
N ARG A 489 4.89 -37.21 0.00
CA ARG A 489 5.90 -36.32 -0.60
C ARG A 489 5.61 -34.84 -0.36
N GLY A 490 4.36 -34.41 -0.53
CA GLY A 490 3.94 -33.03 -0.26
C GLY A 490 4.07 -32.68 1.22
N PHE A 491 3.64 -33.59 2.11
CA PHE A 491 3.81 -33.45 3.55
C PHE A 491 5.28 -33.31 3.95
N MET A 492 6.16 -34.19 3.47
CA MET A 492 7.61 -34.10 3.77
C MET A 492 8.23 -32.80 3.28
N ARG A 493 7.84 -32.29 2.09
CA ARG A 493 8.30 -30.98 1.59
C ARG A 493 7.83 -29.82 2.48
N LEU A 494 6.57 -29.84 2.92
CA LEU A 494 6.07 -28.82 3.85
C LEU A 494 6.82 -28.90 5.19
N MET A 495 6.97 -30.11 5.74
CA MET A 495 7.63 -30.34 7.03
C MET A 495 9.10 -29.87 6.97
N PHE A 496 9.81 -30.20 5.89
CA PHE A 496 11.17 -29.71 5.65
C PHE A 496 11.24 -28.17 5.64
N SER A 497 10.35 -27.49 4.90
CA SER A 497 10.31 -26.02 4.89
C SER A 497 10.01 -25.43 6.28
N VAL A 498 9.14 -26.08 7.06
CA VAL A 498 8.81 -25.64 8.42
C VAL A 498 9.99 -25.85 9.37
N LEU A 499 10.66 -27.01 9.32
CA LEU A 499 11.88 -27.26 10.11
C LEU A 499 13.00 -26.30 9.72
N LEU A 500 13.18 -26.04 8.43
CA LEU A 500 14.16 -25.08 7.93
C LEU A 500 13.87 -23.67 8.43
N PHE A 501 12.60 -23.25 8.43
CA PHE A 501 12.17 -21.97 8.99
C PHE A 501 12.52 -21.86 10.47
N PHE A 502 12.13 -22.85 11.29
CA PHE A 502 12.42 -22.83 12.73
C PHE A 502 13.92 -22.97 13.02
N GLY A 503 14.65 -23.75 12.23
CA GLY A 503 16.11 -23.88 12.34
C GLY A 503 16.84 -22.57 12.08
N ILE A 504 16.50 -21.88 10.98
CA ILE A 504 17.08 -20.56 10.67
C ILE A 504 16.65 -19.52 11.68
N LYS A 505 15.38 -19.52 12.10
CA LYS A 505 14.90 -18.62 13.14
C LYS A 505 15.65 -18.81 14.45
N MET A 506 15.77 -20.06 14.93
CA MET A 506 16.51 -20.39 16.13
C MET A 506 17.99 -19.99 16.02
N TRP A 507 18.62 -20.25 14.87
CA TRP A 507 20.00 -19.83 14.62
C TRP A 507 20.18 -18.31 14.68
N LEU A 508 19.27 -17.54 14.07
CA LEU A 508 19.27 -16.07 14.14
C LEU A 508 19.02 -15.55 15.55
N ASP A 509 18.10 -16.18 16.29
CA ASP A 509 17.79 -15.82 17.68
C ASP A 509 18.98 -16.10 18.61
N ILE A 510 19.67 -17.24 18.44
CA ILE A 510 20.89 -17.57 19.20
C ILE A 510 22.02 -16.59 18.86
N ARG A 511 22.24 -16.32 17.58
CA ARG A 511 23.24 -15.33 17.14
C ARG A 511 22.97 -13.96 17.78
N ALA A 512 21.73 -13.49 17.69
CA ALA A 512 21.32 -12.21 18.27
C ALA A 512 21.40 -12.18 19.80
N TYR A 513 21.22 -13.31 20.49
CA TYR A 513 21.41 -13.40 21.94
C TYR A 513 22.87 -13.21 22.36
N HIS A 514 23.81 -13.68 21.54
CA HIS A 514 25.25 -13.54 21.79
C HIS A 514 25.84 -12.22 21.31
N ASP A 515 25.11 -11.44 20.50
CA ASP A 515 25.53 -10.09 20.12
C ASP A 515 25.67 -9.20 21.36
N LYS A 516 26.84 -8.55 21.47
CA LYS A 516 27.10 -7.49 22.44
C LYS A 516 27.42 -6.22 21.67
N GLU A 517 26.66 -5.17 21.90
CA GLU A 517 26.82 -3.91 21.17
C GLU A 517 26.49 -2.73 22.08
N ALA A 518 27.33 -1.71 22.06
CA ALA A 518 27.05 -0.40 22.64
C ALA A 518 27.06 0.63 21.51
N LYS A 519 25.96 1.35 21.32
CA LYS A 519 25.77 2.22 20.15
C LYS A 519 24.98 3.48 20.46
N TRP A 520 25.36 4.57 19.80
CA TRP A 520 24.59 5.80 19.72
C TRP A 520 23.60 5.74 18.55
N HIS A 521 22.35 6.06 18.86
CA HIS A 521 21.26 6.17 17.93
C HIS A 521 20.83 7.62 17.81
N TYR A 522 20.46 8.02 16.59
CA TYR A 522 20.05 9.38 16.29
C TYR A 522 18.59 9.38 15.83
N HIS A 523 17.74 10.15 16.52
CA HIS A 523 16.40 10.46 16.05
C HIS A 523 16.23 11.98 16.01
N TYR A 524 16.25 12.56 14.80
CA TYR A 524 16.29 14.00 14.59
C TYR A 524 17.44 14.66 15.38
N ARG A 525 17.13 15.42 16.44
CA ARG A 525 18.11 16.10 17.31
C ARG A 525 18.42 15.34 18.59
N THR A 526 17.66 14.28 18.90
CA THR A 526 17.81 13.51 20.13
C THR A 526 18.80 12.38 19.92
N LYS A 527 19.78 12.29 20.82
CA LYS A 527 20.73 11.16 20.88
C LYS A 527 20.23 10.17 21.93
N VAL A 528 20.24 8.89 21.58
CA VAL A 528 19.89 7.80 22.49
C VAL A 528 21.06 6.83 22.54
N PHE A 529 21.56 6.52 23.71
CA PHE A 529 22.59 5.49 23.88
C PHE A 529 21.94 4.16 24.20
N SER A 530 22.38 3.07 23.59
CA SER A 530 21.91 1.73 23.93
C SER A 530 23.07 0.79 24.23
N VAL A 531 22.86 -0.11 25.19
CA VAL A 531 23.73 -1.28 25.43
C VAL A 531 22.88 -2.54 25.30
N LEU A 532 23.25 -3.40 24.35
CA LEU A 532 22.71 -4.74 24.15
C LEU A 532 23.66 -5.75 24.78
N ASP A 533 23.15 -6.56 25.70
CA ASP A 533 23.86 -7.71 26.26
C ASP A 533 22.88 -8.85 26.56
N LYS A 534 23.20 -10.07 26.12
CA LYS A 534 22.40 -11.29 26.35
C LYS A 534 20.91 -11.12 25.99
N GLY A 535 20.64 -10.52 24.83
CA GLY A 535 19.28 -10.27 24.34
C GLY A 535 18.46 -9.28 25.18
N LYS A 536 19.08 -8.49 26.05
CA LYS A 536 18.47 -7.39 26.80
C LYS A 536 19.08 -6.08 26.35
N VAL A 537 18.24 -5.07 26.08
CA VAL A 537 18.72 -3.74 25.70
C VAL A 537 18.38 -2.74 26.78
N CYS A 538 19.36 -1.96 27.23
CA CYS A 538 19.12 -0.79 28.04
C CYS A 538 19.32 0.46 27.18
N PHE A 539 18.32 1.32 27.12
CA PHE A 539 18.38 2.61 26.46
C PHE A 539 18.52 3.72 27.48
N TRP A 540 19.33 4.72 27.17
CA TRP A 540 19.48 5.94 27.93
C TRP A 540 19.04 7.13 27.09
N VAL A 541 18.02 7.84 27.59
CA VAL A 541 17.37 8.96 26.92
C VAL A 541 17.53 10.22 27.77
N ALA A 542 17.81 11.35 27.13
CA ALA A 542 18.08 12.63 27.80
C ALA A 542 16.86 13.56 27.90
N ASP A 543 15.73 13.24 27.26
CA ASP A 543 14.58 14.13 27.14
C ASP A 543 13.25 13.34 27.18
N GLU A 544 12.34 13.75 28.06
CA GLU A 544 11.07 13.05 28.35
C GLU A 544 9.96 13.35 27.34
N ASP A 545 9.95 14.57 26.79
CA ASP A 545 8.84 15.13 26.00
C ASP A 545 8.48 14.36 24.71
N ASN A 546 9.33 13.42 24.26
CA ASN A 546 9.14 12.66 23.02
C ASN A 546 9.22 11.13 23.17
N LEU A 547 9.07 10.59 24.39
CA LEU A 547 9.23 9.16 24.66
C LEU A 547 8.40 8.23 23.77
N GLU A 548 7.09 8.46 23.61
CA GLU A 548 6.24 7.61 22.77
C GLU A 548 6.70 7.61 21.29
N THR A 549 7.16 8.76 20.81
CA THR A 549 7.63 8.93 19.42
C THR A 549 9.00 8.27 19.23
N LEU A 550 9.87 8.37 20.22
CA LEU A 550 11.16 7.68 20.27
C LEU A 550 10.98 6.16 20.36
N GLU A 551 10.03 5.73 21.18
CA GLU A 551 9.73 4.32 21.39
C GLU A 551 9.25 3.65 20.11
N SER A 552 8.25 4.26 19.47
CA SER A 552 7.64 3.76 18.22
C SER A 552 8.57 3.83 17.01
N ASN A 553 9.35 4.90 16.85
CA ASN A 553 10.13 5.12 15.62
C ASN A 553 11.61 4.69 15.73
N LEU A 554 12.17 4.51 16.93
CA LEU A 554 13.59 4.19 17.11
C LEU A 554 13.82 2.94 17.97
N ILE A 555 13.26 2.89 19.19
CA ILE A 555 13.55 1.83 20.16
C ILE A 555 12.97 0.50 19.70
N LYS A 556 11.66 0.43 19.43
CA LYS A 556 11.01 -0.82 18.99
C LYS A 556 11.62 -1.39 17.71
N PRO A 557 11.84 -0.59 16.64
CA PRO A 557 12.55 -1.08 15.45
C PRO A 557 13.94 -1.66 15.76
N TYR A 558 14.71 -1.04 16.67
CA TYR A 558 16.01 -1.58 17.09
C TYR A 558 15.86 -2.92 17.81
N VAL A 559 14.99 -2.99 18.82
CA VAL A 559 14.72 -4.19 19.62
C VAL A 559 14.29 -5.36 18.73
N ILE A 560 13.39 -5.11 17.77
CA ILE A 560 12.92 -6.11 16.80
C ILE A 560 14.07 -6.56 15.90
N SER A 561 14.85 -5.61 15.33
CA SER A 561 15.96 -5.95 14.44
C SER A 561 17.05 -6.79 15.13
N LYS A 562 17.28 -6.54 16.41
CA LYS A 562 18.22 -7.27 17.27
C LYS A 562 17.58 -8.44 18.00
N ARG A 563 16.30 -8.74 17.74
CA ARG A 563 15.57 -9.87 18.34
C ARG A 563 15.69 -9.91 19.86
N ALA A 564 15.77 -8.73 20.47
CA ALA A 564 15.96 -8.61 21.91
C ALA A 564 14.65 -8.99 22.63
N LYS A 565 14.77 -9.79 23.68
CA LYS A 565 13.62 -10.32 24.44
C LYS A 565 12.97 -9.26 25.31
N SER A 566 13.75 -8.29 25.78
CA SER A 566 13.24 -7.18 26.58
C SER A 566 14.13 -5.96 26.46
N TYR A 567 13.54 -4.80 26.72
CA TYR A 567 14.27 -3.55 26.83
C TYR A 567 13.87 -2.79 28.10
N LYS A 568 14.78 -1.93 28.56
CA LYS A 568 14.52 -0.96 29.62
C LYS A 568 14.95 0.42 29.13
N ILE A 569 14.19 1.44 29.50
CA ILE A 569 14.52 2.83 29.24
C ILE A 569 14.93 3.46 30.58
N LYS A 570 16.10 4.09 30.62
CA LYS A 570 16.62 4.86 31.74
C LYS A 570 16.75 6.32 31.33
N MET A 571 16.39 7.24 32.22
CA MET A 571 16.65 8.65 31.99
C MET A 571 18.09 8.99 32.38
N MET A 572 18.79 9.73 31.52
CA MET A 572 20.01 10.41 31.92
C MET A 572 19.61 11.65 32.73
N SER A 573 20.01 11.71 33.99
CA SER A 573 19.95 12.95 34.76
C SER A 573 20.74 14.03 34.00
N ARG A 574 20.12 15.17 33.69
CA ARG A 574 20.87 16.36 33.27
C ARG A 574 21.73 16.76 34.47
N SER A 575 23.03 16.54 34.42
CA SER A 575 23.93 17.20 35.37
C SER A 575 23.75 18.71 35.15
N LYS A 576 23.43 19.43 36.23
CA LYS A 576 23.30 20.89 36.25
C LYS A 576 24.57 21.58 35.76
#